data_AF-A0A6J7A3H2-F1
#
_entry.id   AF-A0A6J7A3H2-F1
#
_cell.length_a   1.000
_cell.length_b   1.000
_cell.length_c   1.000
_cell.angle_alpha   90.00
_cell.angle_beta   90.00
_cell.angle_gamma   90.00
#
_symmetry.space_group_name_H-M   'P 1'
#
loop_
_entity.id
_entity.type
_entity.pdbx_description
1 polymer ?
#
loop_
_entity_poly.entity_id
_entity_poly.type
_entity_poly.pdbx_seq_one_letter_code
_entity_poly.pdbx_strand_id
1 'polypeptide(L)'
;MKKNIKSYMTEAIAIEKEGLKVEFKKTSELTIPADIEKALKKTPGLAVAFKKLTPGRKRAYILHFTAAKQVKTMQARVERCAPMIMKGKGLNEY
;
A
#
# COMPACT_ATOMS: atom_id res chain seq x y z
N MET A 1 5.66 33.54 13.53
CA MET A 1 6.69 32.93 12.65
C MET A 1 6.02 32.21 11.49
N LYS A 2 6.01 32.82 10.28
CA LYS A 2 5.50 32.18 9.05
C LYS A 2 6.71 31.64 8.28
N LYS A 3 6.94 30.33 8.33
CA LYS A 3 7.99 29.68 7.53
C LYS A 3 7.58 29.75 6.05
N ASN A 4 8.37 30.45 5.25
CA ASN A 4 8.11 30.72 3.84
C ASN A 4 8.21 29.43 3.02
N ILE A 5 7.17 29.14 2.22
CA ILE A 5 7.04 27.99 1.31
C ILE A 5 8.29 27.76 0.44
N LYS A 6 9.04 28.83 0.13
CA LYS A 6 10.29 28.78 -0.64
C LYS A 6 11.38 27.91 0.02
N SER A 7 11.45 27.85 1.35
CA SER A 7 12.42 27.04 2.09
C SER A 7 12.26 25.54 1.82
N TYR A 8 11.00 25.07 1.78
CA TYR A 8 10.68 23.67 1.52
C TYR A 8 11.04 23.25 0.10
N MET A 9 10.96 24.18 -0.86
CA MET A 9 11.28 23.88 -2.27
C MET A 9 12.78 23.74 -2.49
N THR A 10 13.60 24.56 -1.83
CA THR A 10 15.07 24.44 -1.88
C THR A 10 15.58 23.19 -1.18
N GLU A 11 14.97 22.78 -0.06
CA GLU A 11 15.31 21.52 0.61
C GLU A 11 14.97 20.31 -0.27
N ALA A 12 13.81 20.32 -0.95
CA ALA A 12 13.42 19.24 -1.85
C ALA A 12 14.37 19.07 -3.05
N ILE A 13 14.88 20.18 -3.61
CA ILE A 13 15.83 20.16 -4.73
C ILE A 13 17.23 19.69 -4.28
N ALA A 14 17.64 20.02 -3.05
CA ALA A 14 18.92 19.57 -2.50
C ALA A 14 18.96 18.04 -2.29
N ILE A 15 17.85 17.46 -1.81
CA ILE A 15 17.70 16.01 -1.62
C ILE A 15 17.80 15.25 -2.94
N GLU A 16 17.31 15.82 -4.05
CA GLU A 16 17.37 15.20 -5.38
C GLU A 16 18.79 15.27 -5.99
N LYS A 17 19.54 16.35 -5.73
CA LYS A 17 20.93 16.53 -6.21
C LYS A 17 21.96 15.66 -5.48
N GLU A 18 21.71 15.26 -4.25
CA GLU A 18 22.63 14.40 -3.49
C GLU A 18 22.58 12.92 -3.88
N GLY A 19 21.70 12.52 -4.82
CA GLY A 19 21.64 11.13 -5.27
C GLY A 19 21.38 10.14 -4.13
N LEU A 20 20.86 10.64 -2.99
CA LEU A 20 20.38 9.86 -1.85
C LEU A 20 19.16 9.10 -2.33
N LYS A 21 19.42 8.00 -3.06
CA LYS A 21 18.53 6.86 -3.15
C LYS A 21 18.29 6.46 -1.72
N VAL A 22 17.20 6.98 -1.14
CA VAL A 22 16.60 6.41 0.06
C VAL A 22 16.59 4.92 -0.21
N GLU A 23 17.39 4.17 0.54
CA GLU A 23 17.35 2.72 0.49
C GLU A 23 15.95 2.35 0.99
N PHE A 24 15.00 2.28 0.06
CA PHE A 24 13.68 1.77 0.34
C PHE A 24 13.92 0.34 0.78
N LYS A 25 13.83 0.10 2.10
CA LYS A 25 13.84 -1.24 2.67
C LYS A 25 13.02 -2.13 1.76
N LYS A 26 13.69 -3.16 1.19
CA LYS A 26 13.10 -4.03 0.18
C LYS A 26 11.73 -4.44 0.69
N THR A 27 10.70 -4.15 -0.10
CA THR A 27 9.29 -4.34 0.28
C THR A 27 8.89 -5.83 0.42
N SER A 28 9.88 -6.72 0.38
CA SER A 28 9.82 -8.17 0.51
C SER A 28 9.50 -8.67 1.92
N GLU A 29 9.51 -7.83 2.94
CA GLU A 29 9.33 -8.28 4.34
C GLU A 29 7.89 -8.22 4.86
N LEU A 30 6.93 -7.68 4.10
CA LEU A 30 5.52 -7.77 4.49
C LEU A 30 4.97 -9.14 4.10
N THR A 31 5.27 -10.13 4.93
CA THR A 31 4.62 -11.44 4.90
C THR A 31 3.11 -11.23 4.93
N ILE A 32 2.42 -11.64 3.86
CA ILE A 32 0.96 -11.58 3.79
C ILE A 32 0.43 -12.65 4.74
N PRO A 33 -0.39 -12.29 5.76
CA PRO A 33 -1.07 -13.27 6.60
C PRO A 33 -1.91 -14.25 5.78
N ALA A 34 -1.92 -15.52 6.18
CA ALA A 34 -2.64 -16.59 5.49
C ALA A 34 -4.14 -16.28 5.30
N ASP A 35 -4.76 -15.60 6.27
CA ASP A 35 -6.18 -15.21 6.19
C ASP A 35 -6.47 -14.20 5.07
N ILE A 36 -5.54 -13.26 4.85
CA ILE A 36 -5.64 -12.29 3.74
C ILE A 36 -5.47 -13.02 2.42
N GLU A 37 -4.49 -13.92 2.34
CA GLU A 37 -4.27 -14.71 1.13
C GLU A 37 -5.49 -15.58 0.79
N LYS A 38 -6.10 -16.22 1.79
CA LYS A 38 -7.34 -17.00 1.63
C LYS A 38 -8.49 -16.10 1.15
N ALA A 39 -8.63 -14.90 1.71
CA ALA A 39 -9.65 -13.95 1.27
C ALA A 39 -9.45 -13.51 -0.19
N LEU A 40 -8.21 -13.19 -0.58
CA LEU A 40 -7.86 -12.82 -1.96
C LEU A 40 -8.12 -13.95 -2.96
N LYS A 41 -8.00 -15.22 -2.54
CA LYS A 41 -8.29 -16.39 -3.37
C LYS A 41 -9.78 -16.70 -3.53
N LYS A 42 -10.66 -16.14 -2.69
CA LYS A 42 -12.12 -16.33 -2.83
C LYS A 42 -12.69 -15.70 -4.10
N THR A 43 -12.11 -14.58 -4.54
CA THR A 43 -12.56 -13.86 -5.73
C THR A 43 -11.63 -14.18 -6.90
N PRO A 44 -12.15 -14.75 -8.01
CA PRO A 44 -11.35 -15.05 -9.20
C PRO A 44 -10.58 -13.81 -9.68
N GLY A 45 -9.29 -13.96 -9.94
CA GLY A 45 -8.43 -12.87 -10.44
C GLY A 45 -7.97 -11.84 -9.40
N LEU A 46 -8.59 -11.77 -8.21
CA LEU A 46 -8.24 -10.76 -7.20
C LEU A 46 -6.82 -10.94 -6.65
N ALA A 47 -6.41 -12.17 -6.36
CA ALA A 47 -5.04 -12.46 -5.93
C ALA A 47 -3.99 -12.05 -6.98
N VAL A 48 -4.30 -12.19 -8.26
CA VAL A 48 -3.42 -11.78 -9.37
C VAL A 48 -3.37 -10.26 -9.46
N ALA A 49 -4.52 -9.58 -9.41
CA ALA A 49 -4.59 -8.13 -9.41
C ALA A 49 -3.83 -7.53 -8.21
N PHE A 50 -3.98 -8.12 -7.02
CA PHE A 50 -3.24 -7.72 -5.82
C PHE A 50 -1.72 -7.89 -6.01
N LYS A 51 -1.28 -9.00 -6.62
CA LYS A 51 0.15 -9.23 -6.94
C LYS A 51 0.69 -8.24 -7.98
N LYS A 52 -0.15 -7.66 -8.84
CA LYS A 52 0.26 -6.63 -9.82
C LYS A 52 0.37 -5.22 -9.23
N LEU A 53 -0.17 -4.97 -8.03
CA LEU A 53 -0.04 -3.66 -7.38
C LEU A 53 1.43 -3.33 -7.09
N THR A 54 1.73 -2.03 -7.09
CA THR A 54 3.05 -1.54 -6.65
C THR A 54 3.29 -1.91 -5.18
N PRO A 55 4.56 -2.06 -4.76
CA PRO A 55 4.85 -2.47 -3.39
C PRO A 55 4.27 -1.54 -2.32
N GLY A 56 4.23 -0.22 -2.58
CA GLY A 56 3.59 0.76 -1.71
C GLY A 56 2.07 0.56 -1.58
N ARG A 57 1.37 0.30 -2.69
CA ARG A 57 -0.08 0.01 -2.68
C ARG A 57 -0.37 -1.30 -1.92
N LYS A 58 0.42 -2.34 -2.13
CA LYS A 58 0.30 -3.61 -1.38
C LYS A 58 0.47 -3.37 0.12
N ARG A 59 1.50 -2.62 0.51
CA ARG A 59 1.78 -2.30 1.92
C ARG A 59 0.60 -1.57 2.58
N ALA A 60 0.02 -0.57 1.91
CA ALA A 60 -1.14 0.15 2.41
C ALA A 60 -2.36 -0.77 2.63
N TYR A 61 -2.65 -1.65 1.67
CA TYR A 61 -3.72 -2.63 1.82
C TYR A 61 -3.46 -3.63 2.95
N ILE A 62 -2.25 -4.19 3.05
CA ILE A 62 -1.90 -5.14 4.12
C ILE A 62 -2.09 -4.48 5.48
N LEU A 63 -1.58 -3.25 5.67
CA LEU A 63 -1.75 -2.51 6.92
C LEU A 63 -3.23 -2.27 7.24
N HIS A 64 -4.03 -1.90 6.24
CA HIS A 64 -5.47 -1.70 6.42
C HIS A 64 -6.19 -3.00 6.81
N PHE A 65 -5.82 -4.13 6.21
CA PHE A 65 -6.43 -5.43 6.52
C PHE A 65 -6.02 -5.93 7.90
N THR A 66 -4.72 -5.86 8.24
CA THR A 66 -4.19 -6.33 9.53
C THR A 66 -4.55 -5.43 10.71
N ALA A 67 -4.96 -4.19 10.47
CA ALA A 67 -5.54 -3.34 11.51
C ALA A 67 -6.86 -3.90 12.09
N ALA A 68 -7.50 -4.88 11.43
CA ALA A 68 -8.65 -5.58 11.98
C ALA A 68 -8.19 -6.81 12.78
N LYS A 69 -8.44 -6.81 14.10
CA LYS A 69 -8.09 -7.94 15.00
C LYS A 69 -8.91 -9.21 14.72
N GLN A 70 -10.13 -9.05 14.19
CA GLN A 70 -11.01 -10.18 13.87
C GLN A 70 -10.86 -10.60 12.41
N VAL A 71 -10.69 -11.90 12.18
CA VAL A 71 -10.54 -12.49 10.84
C VAL A 71 -11.74 -12.15 9.94
N LYS A 72 -12.97 -12.19 10.47
CA LYS A 72 -14.19 -11.83 9.72
C LYS A 72 -14.14 -10.39 9.20
N THR A 73 -13.69 -9.45 10.02
CA THR A 73 -13.58 -8.03 9.67
C THR A 73 -12.46 -7.79 8.67
N MET A 74 -11.34 -8.51 8.80
CA MET A 74 -10.25 -8.49 7.84
C MET A 74 -10.71 -8.99 6.46
N GLN A 75 -11.44 -10.11 6.40
CA GLN A 75 -12.01 -10.63 5.15
C GLN A 75 -13.00 -9.64 4.52
N ALA A 76 -13.89 -9.05 5.31
CA ALA A 76 -14.83 -8.03 4.83
C ALA A 76 -14.13 -6.79 4.26
N ARG A 77 -12.98 -6.37 4.82
CA ARG A 77 -12.17 -5.28 4.26
C ARG A 77 -11.57 -5.65 2.90
N VAL A 78 -11.08 -6.90 2.74
CA VAL A 78 -10.56 -7.40 1.46
C VAL A 78 -11.65 -7.39 0.39
N GLU A 79 -12.83 -7.91 0.72
CA GLU A 79 -13.99 -7.94 -0.19
C GLU A 79 -14.41 -6.54 -0.62
N ARG A 80 -14.49 -5.60 0.33
CA ARG A 80 -14.81 -4.19 0.04
C ARG A 80 -13.77 -3.51 -0.86
N CYS A 81 -12.50 -3.86 -0.70
CA CYS A 81 -11.39 -3.30 -1.49
C CYS A 81 -11.22 -3.99 -2.85
N ALA A 82 -11.88 -5.13 -3.09
CA ALA A 82 -11.70 -5.92 -4.30
C ALA A 82 -11.89 -5.11 -5.60
N PRO A 83 -12.92 -4.25 -5.75
CA PRO A 83 -13.10 -3.45 -6.98
C PRO A 83 -11.93 -2.49 -7.24
N MET A 84 -11.34 -1.90 -6.20
CA MET A 84 -10.20 -0.99 -6.33
C MET A 84 -8.93 -1.75 -6.72
N ILE A 85 -8.69 -2.89 -6.07
CA ILE A 85 -7.55 -3.76 -6.36
C ILE A 85 -7.63 -4.28 -7.80
N MET A 86 -8.82 -4.67 -8.26
CA MET A 86 -9.06 -5.11 -9.65
C MET A 86 -8.77 -4.01 -10.68
N LYS A 87 -9.03 -2.75 -10.33
CA LYS A 87 -8.67 -1.58 -11.14
C LYS A 87 -7.19 -1.16 -11.01
N GLY A 88 -6.40 -1.89 -10.21
CA GLY A 88 -5.00 -1.55 -9.92
C GLY A 88 -4.83 -0.30 -9.06
N LYS A 89 -5.90 0.23 -8.45
CA LYS A 89 -5.86 1.41 -7.59
C LYS A 89 -5.41 1.05 -6.17
N GLY A 90 -4.83 2.00 -5.46
CA GLY A 90 -4.53 1.93 -4.04
C GLY A 90 -5.74 2.28 -3.17
N LEU A 91 -5.58 2.07 -1.85
CA LEU A 91 -6.66 2.20 -0.85
C LEU A 91 -7.37 3.57 -0.85
N ASN A 92 -6.63 4.63 -1.13
CA ASN A 92 -7.12 6.02 -1.11
C ASN A 92 -7.17 6.67 -2.50
N GLU A 93 -7.11 5.85 -3.55
CA GLU A 93 -7.21 6.30 -4.94
C GLU A 93 -8.61 5.96 -5.43
N TYR A 94 -9.55 6.90 -5.25
CA TYR A 94 -10.96 6.74 -5.61
C TYR A 94 -11.16 6.84 -7.12
#